data_AF-A0A2T3E3Y9-F1
#
_entry.id   AF-A0A2T3E3Y9-F1
#
_cell.length_a   1.000
_cell.length_b   1.000
_cell.length_c   1.000
_cell.angle_alpha   90.00
_cell.angle_beta   90.00
_cell.angle_gamma   90.00
#
_symmetry.space_group_name_H-M   'P 1'
#
loop_
_entity.id
_entity.type
_entity.pdbx_description
1 polymer ?
#
loop_
_entity_poly.entity_id
_entity_poly.type
_entity_poly.pdbx_seq_one_letter_code
_entity_poly.pdbx_strand_id
1 'polypeptide(L)'
;MSEDMNHDRTFEILTAEPVRRRRTPKLRSDEEKALILEQALAPGANVSAVARAHGMDPSQLFGWRRAALASGSVQRLKATVNDEAFTRFEAVRTDTVEIQVGDTTLRVSASIDPTLLSGIVRAVRQA
;
A
#
# COMPACT_ATOMS: atom_id res chain seq x y z
N MET A 1 -56.77 -10.87 31.08
CA MET A 1 -56.45 -9.66 30.30
C MET A 1 -55.05 -9.87 29.77
N SER A 2 -54.91 -10.19 28.49
CA SER A 2 -53.62 -10.40 27.83
C SER A 2 -53.48 -9.28 26.81
N GLU A 3 -52.62 -8.31 27.11
CA GLU A 3 -52.28 -7.24 26.17
C GLU A 3 -51.42 -7.82 25.05
N ASP A 4 -51.97 -7.75 23.85
CA ASP A 4 -51.35 -8.15 22.60
C ASP A 4 -50.22 -7.14 22.29
N MET A 5 -48.98 -7.49 22.66
CA MET A 5 -47.78 -6.68 22.40
C MET A 5 -47.41 -6.73 20.91
N ASN A 6 -48.24 -6.13 20.05
CA ASN A 6 -47.85 -5.86 18.67
C ASN A 6 -46.81 -4.73 18.64
N HIS A 7 -45.53 -5.10 18.74
CA HIS A 7 -44.44 -4.18 18.46
C HIS A 7 -44.40 -3.99 16.95
N ASP A 8 -45.03 -2.92 16.46
CA ASP A 8 -44.86 -2.45 15.09
C ASP A 8 -43.36 -2.23 14.83
N ARG A 9 -42.76 -3.19 14.13
CA ARG A 9 -41.36 -3.10 13.69
C ARG A 9 -41.31 -2.01 12.63
N THR A 10 -40.97 -0.80 13.04
CA THR A 10 -40.67 0.29 12.11
C THR A 10 -39.38 -0.05 11.39
N PHE A 11 -39.46 -0.34 10.10
CA PHE A 11 -38.30 -0.48 9.23
C PHE A 11 -38.19 0.74 8.33
N GLU A 12 -37.07 1.45 8.46
CA GLU A 12 -36.71 2.51 7.52
C GLU A 12 -36.09 1.87 6.27
N ILE A 13 -36.79 1.99 5.16
CA ILE A 13 -36.30 1.53 3.86
C ILE A 13 -35.38 2.61 3.31
N LEU A 14 -34.07 2.42 3.44
CA LEU A 14 -33.07 3.22 2.74
C LEU A 14 -33.19 2.95 1.23
N THR A 15 -33.96 3.78 0.54
CA THR A 15 -34.10 3.70 -0.92
C THR A 15 -32.81 4.23 -1.52
N ALA A 16 -31.94 3.34 -1.98
CA ALA A 16 -30.73 3.74 -2.69
C ALA A 16 -31.14 4.33 -4.05
N GLU A 17 -31.08 5.65 -4.19
CA GLU A 17 -31.14 6.25 -5.51
C GLU A 17 -29.93 5.77 -6.33
N PRO A 18 -30.10 5.42 -7.61
CA PRO A 18 -28.96 5.11 -8.46
C PRO A 18 -28.10 6.37 -8.55
N VAL A 19 -27.00 6.39 -7.78
CA VAL A 19 -25.91 7.36 -7.96
C VAL A 19 -25.64 7.39 -9.46
N ARG A 20 -25.76 8.56 -10.10
CA ARG A 20 -25.56 8.74 -11.54
C ARG A 20 -24.17 8.25 -11.92
N ARG A 21 -24.05 6.95 -12.16
CA ARG A 21 -22.88 6.34 -12.77
C ARG A 21 -23.00 6.68 -14.23
N ARG A 22 -22.20 7.66 -14.64
CA ARG A 22 -21.30 7.56 -15.80
C ARG A 22 -20.87 8.97 -16.15
N ARG A 23 -19.61 9.30 -15.84
CA ARG A 23 -18.84 10.04 -16.84
C ARG A 23 -18.98 9.21 -18.11
N THR A 24 -19.57 9.80 -19.15
CA THR A 24 -19.71 9.16 -20.45
C THR A 24 -18.33 8.59 -20.82
N PRO A 25 -18.22 7.28 -21.13
CA PRO A 25 -16.92 6.72 -21.50
C PRO A 25 -16.36 7.55 -22.65
N LYS A 26 -15.24 8.23 -22.42
CA LYS A 26 -14.57 8.96 -23.49
C LYS A 26 -14.22 7.94 -24.56
N LEU A 27 -14.84 8.07 -25.73
CA LEU A 27 -14.49 7.25 -26.89
C LEU A 27 -13.08 7.67 -27.30
N ARG A 28 -12.14 6.73 -27.21
CA ARG A 28 -10.76 6.92 -27.68
C ARG A 28 -10.58 6.16 -28.98
N SER A 29 -9.90 6.78 -29.95
CA SER A 29 -9.47 6.09 -31.16
C SER A 29 -8.49 4.98 -30.80
N ASP A 30 -8.37 3.96 -31.64
CA ASP A 30 -7.46 2.85 -31.36
C ASP A 30 -5.98 3.30 -31.37
N GLU A 31 -5.65 4.33 -32.15
CA GLU A 31 -4.35 5.00 -32.13
C GLU A 31 -4.05 5.66 -30.77
N GLU A 32 -5.02 6.39 -30.18
CA GLU A 32 -4.86 6.99 -28.86
C GLU A 32 -4.69 5.90 -27.78
N LYS A 33 -5.42 4.79 -27.89
CA LYS A 33 -5.26 3.65 -26.98
C LYS A 33 -3.88 3.00 -27.09
N ALA A 34 -3.37 2.83 -28.31
CA ALA A 34 -2.07 2.24 -28.56
C ALA A 34 -0.94 3.09 -27.97
N LEU A 35 -0.98 4.40 -28.16
CA LEU A 35 0.01 5.33 -27.62
C LEU A 35 0.01 5.34 -26.08
N ILE A 36 -1.16 5.33 -25.45
CA ILE A 36 -1.27 5.26 -23.99
C ILE A 36 -0.74 3.92 -23.47
N LEU A 37 -1.03 2.82 -24.16
CA LEU A 37 -0.52 1.49 -23.79
C LEU A 37 1.00 1.40 -23.93
N GLU A 38 1.58 1.94 -24.99
CA GLU A 38 3.02 2.00 -25.19
C GLU A 38 3.71 2.73 -24.02
N GLN A 39 3.22 3.91 -23.65
CA GLN A 39 3.71 4.66 -22.48
C GLN A 39 3.59 3.85 -21.18
N ALA A 40 2.49 3.13 -21.00
CA ALA A 40 2.24 2.31 -19.81
C ALA A 40 3.08 1.03 -19.77
N LEU A 41 3.65 0.60 -20.90
CA LEU A 41 4.47 -0.60 -21.05
C LEU A 41 5.96 -0.32 -21.02
N ALA A 42 6.37 0.95 -21.12
CA ALA A 42 7.76 1.35 -20.99
C ALA A 42 8.38 0.85 -19.66
N PRO A 43 9.65 0.42 -19.65
CA PRO A 43 10.35 0.05 -18.43
C PRO A 43 10.28 1.15 -17.37
N GLY A 44 9.93 0.80 -16.14
CA GLY A 44 9.80 1.76 -15.04
C GLY A 44 8.54 2.66 -15.08
N ALA A 45 7.65 2.48 -16.06
CA ALA A 45 6.45 3.31 -16.16
C ALA A 45 5.49 3.13 -14.98
N ASN A 46 5.07 4.26 -14.39
CA ASN A 46 3.99 4.28 -13.40
C ASN A 46 2.64 4.36 -14.12
N VAL A 47 1.97 3.21 -14.24
CA VAL A 47 0.66 3.06 -14.91
C VAL A 47 -0.39 4.04 -14.38
N SER A 48 -0.42 4.28 -13.06
CA SER A 48 -1.38 5.20 -12.46
C SER A 48 -1.08 6.67 -12.81
N ALA A 49 0.20 7.04 -12.90
CA ALA A 49 0.60 8.37 -13.34
C ALA A 49 0.23 8.59 -14.82
N VAL A 50 0.52 7.61 -15.68
CA VAL A 50 0.14 7.64 -17.11
C VAL A 50 -1.37 7.78 -17.26
N ALA A 51 -2.18 6.97 -16.56
CA ALA A 51 -3.64 7.06 -16.63
C ALA A 51 -4.16 8.45 -16.25
N ARG A 52 -3.66 9.04 -15.15
CA ARG A 52 -4.08 10.38 -14.71
C ARG A 52 -3.67 11.47 -15.70
N ALA A 53 -2.47 11.39 -16.29
CA ALA A 53 -2.02 12.33 -17.32
C ALA A 53 -2.96 12.35 -18.54
N HIS A 54 -3.57 11.20 -18.85
CA HIS A 54 -4.54 11.06 -19.93
C HIS A 54 -6.01 11.25 -19.49
N GLY A 55 -6.27 11.65 -18.24
CA GLY A 55 -7.63 11.83 -17.69
C GLY A 55 -8.43 10.52 -17.59
N MET A 56 -7.73 9.39 -17.45
CA MET A 56 -8.29 8.05 -17.31
C MET A 56 -8.20 7.56 -15.87
N ASP A 57 -9.18 6.77 -15.44
CA ASP A 57 -9.08 6.01 -14.19
C ASP A 57 -8.03 4.89 -14.32
N PRO A 58 -7.07 4.76 -13.37
CA PRO A 58 -6.03 3.73 -13.46
C PRO A 58 -6.55 2.30 -13.71
N SER A 59 -7.72 1.94 -13.16
CA SER A 59 -8.30 0.60 -13.36
C SER A 59 -8.63 0.30 -14.82
N GLN A 60 -8.97 1.31 -15.61
CA GLN A 60 -9.24 1.17 -17.04
C GLN A 60 -7.96 0.83 -17.80
N LEU A 61 -6.84 1.50 -17.49
CA LEU A 61 -5.55 1.23 -18.13
C LEU A 61 -5.00 -0.15 -17.74
N PHE A 62 -5.19 -0.58 -16.49
CA PHE A 62 -4.89 -1.95 -16.07
C PHE A 62 -5.75 -2.99 -16.80
N GLY A 63 -7.03 -2.69 -17.03
CA GLY A 63 -7.92 -3.50 -17.86
C GLY A 63 -7.38 -3.66 -19.28
N TRP A 64 -7.01 -2.56 -19.93
CA TRP A 64 -6.48 -2.56 -21.29
C TRP A 64 -5.16 -3.32 -21.38
N ARG A 65 -4.25 -3.13 -20.42
CA ARG A 65 -2.97 -3.85 -20.38
C ARG A 65 -3.19 -5.36 -20.27
N ARG A 66 -4.12 -5.81 -19.42
CA ARG A 66 -4.45 -7.25 -19.31
C ARG A 66 -5.04 -7.81 -20.59
N ALA A 67 -5.96 -7.08 -21.23
CA ALA A 67 -6.53 -7.50 -22.50
C ALA A 67 -5.47 -7.60 -23.61
N ALA A 68 -4.55 -6.63 -23.67
CA ALA A 68 -3.47 -6.60 -24.65
C ALA A 68 -2.46 -7.76 -24.47
N LEU A 69 -2.18 -8.13 -23.22
CA LEU A 69 -1.37 -9.31 -22.89
C LEU A 69 -2.09 -10.61 -23.26
N ALA A 70 -3.40 -10.70 -22.97
CA ALA A 70 -4.20 -11.89 -23.25
C ALA A 70 -4.40 -12.14 -24.75
N SER A 71 -4.51 -11.08 -25.55
CA SER A 71 -4.59 -11.17 -27.01
C SER A 71 -3.24 -11.44 -27.69
N GLY A 72 -2.12 -11.38 -26.94
CA GLY A 72 -0.77 -11.47 -27.51
C GLY A 72 -0.32 -10.22 -28.27
N SER A 73 -1.14 -9.17 -28.34
CA SER A 73 -0.76 -7.88 -28.94
C SER A 73 0.41 -7.21 -28.23
N VAL A 74 0.61 -7.54 -26.95
CA VAL A 74 1.75 -7.13 -26.14
C VAL A 74 2.33 -8.38 -25.51
N GLN A 75 3.64 -8.57 -25.63
CA GLN A 75 4.33 -9.66 -24.94
C GLN A 75 4.99 -9.13 -23.69
N ARG A 76 4.82 -9.84 -22.57
CA ARG A 76 5.62 -9.57 -21.37
C ARG A 76 7.07 -9.92 -21.72
N LEU A 77 7.95 -8.92 -21.77
CA LEU A 77 9.39 -9.20 -21.81
C LEU A 77 9.72 -10.08 -20.61
N LYS A 78 10.40 -11.19 -20.85
CA LYS A 78 11.08 -11.91 -19.77
C LYS A 78 12.05 -10.90 -19.18
N ALA A 79 11.91 -10.63 -17.89
CA ALA A 79 12.85 -9.77 -17.20
C ALA A 79 14.24 -10.34 -17.45
N THR A 80 15.10 -9.60 -18.15
CA THR A 80 16.54 -9.74 -17.94
C THR A 80 16.72 -9.37 -16.48
N VAL A 81 16.95 -10.38 -15.64
CA VAL A 81 17.29 -10.17 -14.24
C VAL A 81 18.60 -9.38 -14.26
N ASN A 82 18.51 -8.06 -14.27
CA ASN A 82 19.53 -7.28 -13.62
C ASN A 82 19.37 -7.68 -12.16
N ASP A 83 20.41 -8.28 -11.59
CA ASP A 83 20.52 -8.64 -10.17
C ASP A 83 20.50 -7.37 -9.28
N GLU A 84 19.45 -6.56 -9.42
CA GLU A 84 19.05 -5.64 -8.37
C GLU A 84 18.40 -6.50 -7.29
N ALA A 85 19.26 -7.19 -6.55
CA ALA A 85 18.89 -7.96 -5.39
C ALA A 85 18.21 -7.01 -4.41
N PHE A 86 16.88 -7.08 -4.34
CA PHE A 86 16.11 -6.48 -3.25
C PHE A 86 16.68 -7.06 -1.96
N THR A 87 17.50 -6.27 -1.26
CA THR A 87 18.10 -6.71 -0.01
C THR A 87 16.96 -6.91 0.97
N ARG A 88 16.71 -8.18 1.32
CA ARG A 88 15.79 -8.50 2.40
C ARG A 88 16.37 -7.92 3.68
N PHE A 89 15.75 -6.87 4.20
CA PHE A 89 16.05 -6.41 5.55
C PHE A 89 15.49 -7.44 6.52
N GLU A 90 16.39 -8.21 7.13
CA GLU A 90 16.05 -9.05 8.28
C GLU A 90 15.60 -8.14 9.42
N ALA A 91 14.45 -8.45 10.02
CA ALA A 91 14.00 -7.76 11.21
C ALA A 91 14.98 -8.07 12.34
N VAL A 92 15.84 -7.11 12.68
CA VAL A 92 16.76 -7.23 13.80
C VAL A 92 15.93 -7.29 15.08
N ARG A 93 15.84 -8.49 15.66
CA ARG A 93 15.37 -8.64 17.05
C ARG A 93 16.47 -8.08 17.93
N THR A 94 16.21 -6.93 18.55
CA THR A 94 17.14 -6.35 19.52
C THR A 94 16.84 -6.98 20.87
N ASP A 95 17.73 -7.87 21.32
CA ASP A 95 17.71 -8.37 22.69
C ASP A 95 17.91 -7.14 23.60
N THR A 96 16.81 -6.67 24.21
CA THR A 96 16.82 -5.45 25.00
C THR A 96 16.79 -5.85 26.46
N VAL A 97 17.79 -5.39 27.22
CA VAL A 97 17.88 -5.54 28.66
C VAL A 97 17.37 -4.26 29.31
N GLU A 98 16.44 -4.39 30.23
CA GLU A 98 15.95 -3.29 31.06
C GLU A 98 16.69 -3.33 32.41
N ILE A 99 17.37 -2.25 32.75
CA ILE A 99 18.15 -2.08 33.97
C ILE A 99 17.50 -0.97 34.78
N GLN A 100 17.08 -1.28 36.00
CA GLN A 100 16.49 -0.29 36.91
C GLN A 100 17.53 0.20 37.91
N VAL A 101 17.69 1.52 38.01
CA VAL A 101 18.58 2.19 38.96
C VAL A 101 17.76 3.24 39.70
N GLY A 102 17.27 2.91 40.91
CA GLY A 102 16.37 3.79 41.64
C GLY A 102 15.04 3.98 40.92
N ASP A 103 14.70 5.23 40.62
CA ASP A 103 13.52 5.65 39.83
C ASP A 103 13.81 5.74 38.31
N THR A 104 15.07 5.55 37.91
CA THR A 104 15.49 5.64 36.51
C THR A 104 15.57 4.27 35.86
N THR A 105 14.91 4.14 34.70
CA THR A 105 14.93 2.92 33.89
C THR A 105 15.81 3.10 32.66
N LEU A 106 16.82 2.24 32.52
CA LEU A 106 17.71 2.17 31.37
C LEU A 106 17.31 1.01 30.48
N ARG A 107 16.98 1.29 29.22
CA ARG A 107 16.75 0.26 28.20
C ARG A 107 17.93 0.19 27.26
N VAL A 108 18.52 -1.00 27.16
CA VAL A 108 19.82 -1.20 26.54
C VAL A 108 19.74 -2.36 25.56
N SER A 109 20.11 -2.14 24.29
CA SER A 109 20.26 -3.24 23.34
C SER A 109 21.52 -4.05 23.64
N ALA A 110 21.52 -5.36 23.38
CA ALA A 110 22.70 -6.22 23.54
C ALA A 110 23.89 -5.81 22.66
N SER A 111 23.67 -4.95 21.66
CA SER A 111 24.70 -4.40 20.78
C SER A 111 25.41 -3.16 21.32
N ILE A 112 25.04 -2.63 22.50
CA ILE A 112 25.70 -1.44 23.04
C ILE A 112 27.15 -1.75 23.38
N ASP A 113 28.03 -0.77 23.13
CA ASP A 113 29.40 -0.86 23.59
C ASP A 113 29.48 -0.90 25.14
N PRO A 114 30.20 -1.86 25.75
CA PRO A 114 30.28 -2.00 27.21
C PRO A 114 30.89 -0.79 27.93
N THR A 115 31.82 -0.08 27.29
CA THR A 115 32.46 1.11 27.90
C THR A 115 31.50 2.29 27.91
N LEU A 116 30.72 2.44 26.83
CA LEU A 116 29.66 3.43 26.73
C LEU A 116 28.54 3.16 27.75
N LEU A 117 28.08 1.91 27.86
CA LEU A 117 27.09 1.52 28.87
C LEU A 117 27.56 1.84 30.29
N SER A 118 28.82 1.49 30.60
CA SER A 118 29.40 1.76 31.92
C SER A 118 29.47 3.27 32.22
N GLY A 119 29.82 4.07 31.21
CA GLY A 119 29.80 5.54 31.31
C GLY A 119 28.40 6.09 31.61
N ILE A 120 27.38 5.61 30.89
CA ILE A 120 25.98 6.01 31.08
C ILE A 120 25.49 5.63 32.48
N VAL A 121 25.73 4.40 32.93
CA VAL A 121 25.32 3.95 34.27
C VAL A 121 25.99 4.79 35.37
N ARG A 122 27.27 5.13 35.21
CA ARG A 122 28.00 5.98 36.16
C ARG A 122 27.42 7.39 36.19
N ALA A 123 27.10 7.98 35.04
CA ALA A 123 26.51 9.30 34.96
C ALA A 123 25.12 9.33 35.63
N VAL A 124 24.29 8.32 35.40
CA VAL A 124 22.95 8.21 36.02
C VAL A 124 23.03 8.07 37.54
N ARG A 125 24.05 7.40 38.08
CA ARG A 125 24.26 7.30 39.54
C ARG A 125 24.75 8.58 40.21
N GLN A 126 25.25 9.56 39.43
CA GLN A 126 25.78 10.82 39.93
C GLN A 126 24.79 11.98 39.81
N ALA A 127 23.67 11.77 39.12
CA ALA A 127 22.54 12.69 39.06
C ALA A 127 21.66 12.53 40.31
#